data_AF-A0A9D4M179-F1
#
_entry.id   AF-A0A9D4M179-F1
#
_cell.length_a   1.000
_cell.length_b   1.000
_cell.length_c   1.000
_cell.angle_alpha   90.00
_cell.angle_beta   90.00
_cell.angle_gamma   90.00
#
_symmetry.space_group_name_H-M   'P 1'
#
loop_
_entity.id
_entity.type
_entity.pdbx_description
1 polymer ?
#
loop_
_entity_poly.entity_id
_entity_poly.type
_entity_poly.pdbx_seq_one_letter_code
_entity_poly.pdbx_strand_id
1 'polypeptide(L)'
;MMCGTHGGSVKKVKGKKLVPVFIMVRSAFPLKEVDESLSLESERFKDIIQGDFVDHFKNQAYKTIIGLSWVVNSCLDVKFVLNTNDETMVDPFHMVDFLELHERQENADLLYCSTFYDQGPE
;
A
#
# COMPACT_ATOMS: atom_id res chain seq x y z
N MET A 1 -13.28 3.54 0.99
CA MET A 1 -13.95 2.45 0.24
C MET A 1 -13.78 2.74 -1.25
N MET A 2 -12.73 2.22 -1.88
CA MET A 2 -12.52 2.38 -3.32
C MET A 2 -13.11 1.18 -4.06
N CYS A 3 -14.36 1.29 -4.48
CA CYS A 3 -14.91 0.42 -5.51
C CYS A 3 -14.51 1.00 -6.88
N GLY A 4 -13.35 0.61 -7.41
CA GLY A 4 -12.81 1.18 -8.65
C GLY A 4 -11.62 0.40 -9.19
N THR A 5 -11.85 -0.36 -10.26
CA THR A 5 -11.01 -1.41 -10.86
C THR A 5 -9.72 -0.97 -11.56
N HIS A 6 -9.11 0.16 -11.22
CA HIS A 6 -7.98 0.68 -12.03
C HIS A 6 -6.61 0.66 -11.32
N GLY A 7 -6.53 0.77 -9.99
CA GLY A 7 -5.25 0.81 -9.27
C GLY A 7 -4.60 -0.55 -8.95
N GLY A 8 -5.39 -1.62 -8.82
CA GLY A 8 -4.90 -2.93 -8.31
C GLY A 8 -5.15 -4.15 -9.21
N SER A 9 -5.70 -3.95 -10.41
CA SER A 9 -6.07 -5.03 -11.34
C SER A 9 -4.85 -5.66 -12.03
N VAL A 10 -3.77 -4.89 -12.19
CA VAL A 10 -2.54 -5.38 -12.83
C VAL A 10 -1.76 -6.24 -11.83
N LYS A 11 -1.68 -7.55 -12.08
CA LYS A 11 -0.96 -8.52 -11.23
C LYS A 11 0.43 -8.87 -11.74
N LYS A 12 0.77 -8.51 -12.99
CA LYS A 12 2.05 -8.84 -13.62
C LYS A 12 2.43 -7.82 -14.69
N VAL A 13 3.68 -7.35 -14.66
CA VAL A 13 4.27 -6.43 -15.65
C VAL A 13 5.68 -6.92 -15.98
N LYS A 14 6.01 -7.08 -17.27
CA LYS A 14 7.34 -7.56 -17.74
C LYS A 14 7.88 -8.79 -17.00
N GLY A 15 7.01 -9.74 -16.66
CA GLY A 15 7.41 -10.93 -15.91
C GLY A 15 7.44 -10.76 -14.39
N LYS A 16 7.47 -9.52 -13.86
CA LYS A 16 7.46 -9.20 -12.44
C LYS A 16 6.05 -9.31 -11.87
N LYS A 17 5.93 -9.97 -10.72
CA LYS A 17 4.66 -10.15 -10.01
C LYS A 17 4.38 -8.90 -9.16
N LEU A 18 3.16 -8.39 -9.25
CA LEU A 18 2.66 -7.31 -8.40
C LEU A 18 1.61 -7.90 -7.45
N VAL A 19 1.76 -7.62 -6.16
CA VAL A 19 0.86 -8.11 -5.10
C VAL A 19 0.30 -6.90 -4.37
N PRO A 20 -0.87 -6.38 -4.78
CA PRO A 20 -1.51 -5.30 -4.04
C PRO A 20 -2.12 -5.86 -2.75
N VAL A 21 -1.98 -5.09 -1.68
CA VAL A 21 -2.65 -5.31 -0.39
C VAL A 21 -3.23 -3.97 0.08
N PHE A 22 -4.37 -4.03 0.76
CA PHE A 22 -5.10 -2.88 1.25
C PHE A 22 -5.03 -2.82 2.77
N ILE A 23 -4.64 -1.67 3.32
CA ILE A 23 -4.53 -1.48 4.77
C ILE A 23 -5.80 -0.77 5.25
N MET A 24 -6.62 -1.52 5.97
CA MET A 24 -7.89 -1.05 6.52
C MET A 24 -7.77 -0.90 8.04
N VAL A 25 -8.62 -0.06 8.62
CA VAL A 25 -8.64 0.21 10.06
C VAL A 25 -10.09 0.37 10.51
N ARG A 26 -10.35 0.50 11.81
CA ARG A 26 -11.71 0.66 12.32
C ARG A 26 -12.28 2.01 11.94
N SER A 27 -13.52 2.04 11.45
CA SER A 27 -14.24 3.31 11.25
C SER A 27 -14.42 4.04 12.58
N ALA A 28 -14.28 5.38 12.58
CA ALA A 28 -14.66 6.22 13.72
C ALA A 28 -16.16 6.16 14.02
N PHE A 29 -16.96 5.90 12.98
CA PHE A 29 -18.40 5.72 13.06
C PHE A 29 -18.73 4.33 12.49
N PRO A 30 -18.63 3.27 13.32
CA PRO A 30 -18.89 1.92 12.86
C PRO A 30 -20.36 1.79 12.47
N LEU A 31 -20.58 1.42 11.21
CA LEU A 31 -21.89 1.06 10.68
C LEU A 31 -21.84 -0.44 10.40
N LYS A 32 -22.83 -1.17 10.91
CA LYS A 32 -22.89 -2.63 10.79
C LYS A 32 -22.78 -3.10 9.34
N GLU A 33 -23.42 -2.37 8.42
CA GLU A 33 -23.39 -2.64 6.98
C GLU A 33 -21.98 -2.51 6.38
N VAL A 34 -21.18 -1.56 6.87
CA VAL A 34 -19.80 -1.35 6.42
C VAL A 34 -18.90 -2.49 6.92
N ASP A 35 -19.05 -2.89 8.18
CA ASP A 35 -18.28 -3.99 8.76
C ASP A 35 -18.62 -5.34 8.10
N GLU A 36 -19.90 -5.57 7.80
CA GLU A 36 -20.35 -6.75 7.05
C GLU A 36 -19.79 -6.73 5.62
N SER A 37 -19.84 -5.58 4.93
CA SER A 37 -19.28 -5.43 3.59
C SER A 37 -17.77 -5.66 3.57
N LEU A 38 -17.04 -5.13 4.56
CA LEU A 38 -15.59 -5.30 4.68
C LEU A 38 -15.22 -6.77 4.94
N SER A 39 -16.01 -7.46 5.77
CA SER A 39 -15.82 -8.89 6.03
C SER A 39 -15.99 -9.72 4.77
N LEU A 40 -17.02 -9.44 3.96
CA LEU A 40 -17.26 -10.11 2.68
C LEU A 40 -16.17 -9.81 1.64
N GLU A 41 -15.67 -8.57 1.58
CA GLU A 41 -14.55 -8.19 0.72
C GLU A 41 -13.28 -8.97 1.10
N SER A 42 -12.95 -8.99 2.38
CA SER A 42 -11.78 -9.68 2.92
C SER A 42 -11.84 -11.19 2.67
N GLU A 43 -13.00 -11.83 2.88
CA GLU A 43 -13.20 -13.25 2.59
C GLU A 43 -13.01 -13.57 1.09
N ARG A 44 -13.51 -12.69 0.22
CA ARG A 44 -13.50 -12.87 -1.23
C ARG A 44 -12.10 -12.69 -1.84
N PHE A 45 -11.39 -11.63 -1.46
CA PHE A 45 -10.15 -11.22 -2.14
C PHE A 45 -8.89 -11.54 -1.36
N LYS A 46 -8.97 -11.64 -0.03
CA LYS A 46 -7.86 -12.02 0.87
C LYS A 46 -6.64 -11.11 0.73
N ASP A 47 -6.86 -9.84 0.44
CA ASP A 47 -5.84 -8.81 0.24
C ASP A 47 -5.96 -7.65 1.23
N ILE A 48 -6.76 -7.80 2.30
CA ILE A 48 -6.92 -6.80 3.36
C ILE A 48 -6.06 -7.14 4.59
N ILE A 49 -5.31 -6.15 5.05
CA ILE A 49 -4.62 -6.13 6.35
C ILE A 49 -5.38 -5.14 7.23
N GLN A 50 -5.99 -5.61 8.32
CA GLN A 50 -6.81 -4.77 9.19
C GLN A 50 -6.09 -4.44 10.50
N GLY A 51 -5.89 -3.16 10.75
CA GLY A 51 -5.33 -2.64 12.01
C GLY A 51 -6.40 -2.31 13.05
N ASP A 52 -6.07 -2.51 14.32
CA ASP A 52 -6.97 -2.25 15.45
C ASP A 52 -6.84 -0.81 15.99
N PHE A 53 -7.13 0.18 15.16
CA PHE A 53 -7.18 1.59 15.55
C PHE A 53 -8.19 2.35 14.71
N VAL A 54 -8.60 3.52 15.19
CA VAL A 54 -9.63 4.34 14.53
C VAL A 54 -9.05 5.09 13.34
N ASP A 55 -9.78 5.08 12.23
CA ASP A 55 -9.45 5.85 11.04
C ASP A 55 -9.55 7.34 11.35
N HIS A 56 -8.40 7.98 11.34
CA HIS A 56 -8.27 9.41 11.56
C HIS A 56 -7.02 9.87 10.81
N PHE A 57 -7.08 11.06 10.23
CA PHE A 57 -5.94 11.68 9.55
C PHE A 57 -4.62 11.63 10.35
N LYS A 58 -4.68 11.86 11.68
CA LYS A 58 -3.51 11.81 12.58
C LYS A 58 -2.90 10.40 12.72
N ASN A 59 -3.66 9.36 12.39
CA ASN A 59 -3.27 7.95 12.50
C ASN A 59 -2.80 7.36 11.17
N GLN A 60 -2.68 8.15 10.09
CA GLN A 60 -2.25 7.63 8.78
C GLN A 60 -0.84 7.01 8.83
N ALA A 61 0.06 7.54 9.65
CA ALA A 61 1.39 6.96 9.86
C ALA A 61 1.31 5.51 10.41
N TYR A 62 0.30 5.21 11.25
CA TYR A 62 0.10 3.86 11.77
C TYR A 62 -0.30 2.85 10.69
N LYS A 63 -1.03 3.27 9.65
CA LYS A 63 -1.31 2.40 8.49
C LYS A 63 0.00 1.98 7.83
N THR A 64 0.93 2.91 7.63
CA THR A 64 2.25 2.63 7.04
C THR A 64 3.07 1.66 7.92
N ILE A 65 3.12 1.90 9.23
CA ILE A 65 3.85 1.03 10.17
C ILE A 65 3.30 -0.40 10.15
N ILE A 66 1.98 -0.57 10.13
CA ILE A 66 1.35 -1.89 10.09
C ILE A 66 1.60 -2.59 8.76
N GLY A 67 1.51 -1.87 7.64
CA GLY A 67 1.85 -2.40 6.33
C GLY A 67 3.28 -2.93 6.28
N LEU A 68 4.25 -2.13 6.74
CA LEU A 68 5.66 -2.54 6.80
C LEU A 68 5.87 -3.74 7.72
N SER A 69 5.26 -3.73 8.92
CA SER A 69 5.31 -4.87 9.84
C SER A 69 4.77 -6.15 9.19
N TRP A 70 3.64 -6.05 8.48
CA TRP A 70 3.07 -7.19 7.77
C TRP A 70 4.00 -7.71 6.67
N VAL A 71 4.63 -6.82 5.90
CA VAL A 71 5.60 -7.20 4.85
C VAL A 71 6.77 -7.98 5.44
N VAL A 72 7.39 -7.46 6.51
CA VAL A 72 8.53 -8.11 7.18
C VAL A 72 8.17 -9.51 7.67
N ASN A 73 6.94 -9.70 8.16
CA ASN A 73 6.51 -10.99 8.72
C ASN A 73 5.94 -11.98 7.68
N SER A 74 5.41 -11.48 6.55
CA SER A 74 4.63 -12.30 5.61
C SER A 74 5.25 -12.42 4.23
N CYS A 75 6.20 -11.55 3.86
CA CYS A 75 6.82 -11.47 2.54
C CYS A 75 8.34 -11.41 2.66
N LEU A 76 8.98 -12.55 2.91
CA LEU A 76 10.42 -12.66 3.14
C LEU A 76 11.30 -12.41 1.90
N ASP A 77 10.72 -12.47 0.70
CA ASP A 77 11.47 -12.38 -0.58
C ASP A 77 10.86 -11.33 -1.53
N VAL A 78 10.35 -10.23 -0.95
CA VAL A 78 9.89 -9.08 -1.75
C VAL A 78 11.06 -8.14 -2.00
N LYS A 79 11.26 -7.76 -3.27
CA LYS A 79 12.35 -6.85 -3.65
C LYS A 79 12.05 -5.38 -3.39
N PHE A 80 10.80 -4.98 -3.62
CA PHE A 80 10.38 -3.58 -3.52
C PHE A 80 9.00 -3.51 -2.87
N VAL A 81 8.81 -2.48 -2.04
CA VAL A 81 7.53 -2.14 -1.43
C VAL A 81 7.15 -0.76 -1.92
N LEU A 82 5.95 -0.63 -2.50
CA LEU A 82 5.35 0.66 -2.79
C LEU A 82 4.29 0.93 -1.73
N ASN A 83 4.45 2.04 -1.00
CA ASN A 83 3.40 2.58 -0.15
C ASN A 83 2.74 3.75 -0.85
N THR A 84 1.41 3.70 -0.98
CA THR A 84 0.59 4.73 -1.61
C THR A 84 -0.73 4.82 -0.87
N ASN A 85 -1.42 5.96 -0.97
CA ASN A 85 -2.79 6.10 -0.47
C ASN A 85 -3.80 5.90 -1.60
N ASP A 86 -5.09 5.90 -1.24
CA ASP A 86 -6.20 5.78 -2.17
C ASP A 86 -6.38 7.01 -3.06
N GLU A 87 -5.84 8.17 -2.69
CA GLU A 87 -5.92 9.40 -3.50
C GLU A 87 -4.87 9.47 -4.62
N THR A 88 -3.93 8.53 -4.65
CA THR A 88 -2.81 8.52 -5.60
C THR A 88 -3.02 7.49 -6.70
N MET A 89 -2.72 7.86 -7.95
CA MET A 89 -2.68 6.93 -9.08
C MET A 89 -1.25 6.45 -9.34
N VAL A 90 -1.10 5.17 -9.65
CA VAL A 90 0.19 4.53 -9.94
C VAL A 90 0.19 4.00 -11.37
N ASP A 91 1.23 4.33 -12.14
CA ASP A 91 1.52 3.66 -13.41
C ASP A 91 2.46 2.47 -13.16
N PRO A 92 1.95 1.23 -13.14
CA PRO A 92 2.77 0.05 -12.83
C PRO A 92 3.77 -0.28 -13.94
N PHE A 93 3.57 0.19 -15.17
CA PHE A 93 4.49 -0.07 -16.29
C PHE A 93 5.73 0.79 -16.17
N HIS A 94 5.57 2.10 -15.98
CA HIS A 94 6.68 3.01 -15.72
C HIS A 94 7.41 2.68 -14.42
N MET A 95 6.67 2.31 -13.36
CA MET A 95 7.28 1.95 -12.08
C MET A 95 8.24 0.76 -12.20
N VAL A 96 7.84 -0.31 -12.89
CA VAL A 96 8.71 -1.49 -13.07
C VAL A 96 9.95 -1.12 -13.88
N ASP A 97 9.81 -0.32 -14.92
CA ASP A 97 10.94 0.12 -15.75
C ASP A 97 11.93 0.97 -14.96
N PHE A 98 11.41 1.89 -14.14
CA PHE A 98 12.23 2.70 -13.23
C PHE A 98 13.01 1.83 -12.24
N LEU A 99 12.35 0.89 -11.57
CA LEU A 99 12.99 0.04 -10.56
C LEU A 99 14.06 -0.89 -11.18
N GLU A 100 13.80 -1.47 -12.36
CA GLU A 100 14.78 -2.34 -13.04
C GLU A 100 16.04 -1.61 -13.53
N LEU A 101 15.93 -0.32 -13.84
CA LEU A 101 17.06 0.50 -14.22
C LEU A 101 17.96 0.82 -13.03
N HIS A 102 17.37 1.13 -11.87
CA HIS A 102 18.12 1.57 -10.69
C HIS A 102 18.61 0.39 -9.82
N GLU A 103 17.92 -0.76 -9.81
CA GLU A 103 18.40 -1.99 -9.13
C GLU A 103 19.82 -2.38 -9.60
N ARG A 104 20.15 -2.12 -10.88
CA ARG A 104 21.46 -2.49 -11.44
C ARG A 104 22.58 -1.53 -11.05
N GLN A 105 22.25 -0.33 -10.59
CA GLN A 105 23.22 0.73 -10.36
C GLN A 105 23.68 0.79 -8.90
N GLU A 106 22.87 0.28 -7.95
CA GLU A 106 23.10 0.46 -6.52
C GLU A 106 22.87 -0.85 -5.73
N ASN A 107 23.92 -1.39 -5.09
CA ASN A 107 23.82 -2.47 -4.10
C ASN A 107 23.49 -1.89 -2.69
N ALA A 108 22.48 -1.03 -2.58
CA ALA A 108 22.19 -0.26 -1.37
C ALA A 108 20.74 -0.40 -0.89
N ASP A 109 20.48 -0.01 0.36
CA ASP A 109 19.15 0.19 0.91
C ASP A 109 18.49 1.41 0.24
N LEU A 110 17.53 1.17 -0.67
CA LEU A 110 16.92 2.20 -1.51
C LEU A 110 15.62 2.75 -0.91
N LEU A 111 15.45 4.08 -0.95
CA LEU A 111 14.20 4.77 -0.65
C LEU A 111 13.92 5.86 -1.70
N TYR A 112 12.85 5.69 -2.47
CA TYR A 112 12.44 6.65 -3.49
C TYR A 112 11.19 7.43 -3.05
N CYS A 113 11.27 8.76 -3.08
CA CYS A 113 10.12 9.65 -2.87
C CYS A 113 10.38 11.02 -3.50
N SER A 114 9.32 11.82 -3.62
CA SER A 114 9.49 13.26 -3.86
C SER A 114 10.05 13.91 -2.60
N THR A 115 11.20 14.56 -2.71
CA THR A 115 11.85 15.24 -1.59
C THR A 115 11.51 16.73 -1.63
N PHE A 116 11.11 17.26 -0.48
CA PHE A 116 10.83 18.68 -0.28
C PHE A 116 11.78 19.21 0.78
N TYR A 117 12.47 20.30 0.48
CA TYR A 117 13.44 20.93 1.37
C TYR A 117 12.82 22.17 2.03
N ASP A 118 13.39 22.56 3.17
CA ASP A 118 13.04 23.79 3.90
C ASP A 118 11.56 23.92 4.30
N GLN A 119 10.88 22.78 4.49
CA GLN A 119 9.52 22.74 5.04
C GLN A 119 9.61 22.68 6.57
N GLY A 120 9.26 23.79 7.23
CA GLY A 120 9.05 23.85 8.69
C GLY A 120 7.57 23.67 9.03
N PRO A 121 7.22 23.42 10.31
CA PRO A 121 5.85 23.60 10.75
C PRO A 121 5.42 25.06 10.50
N GLU A 122 4.20 25.25 9.98
CA GLU A 122 3.54 26.57 9.98
C GLU A 122 3.40 27.13 11.40
#